data_AF-A0A3D0TXI9-F1
#
_entry.id   AF-A0A3D0TXI9-F1
#
_cell.length_a   1.000
_cell.length_b   1.000
_cell.length_c   1.000
_cell.angle_alpha   90.00
_cell.angle_beta   90.00
_cell.angle_gamma   90.00
#
_symmetry.space_group_name_H-M   'P 1'
#
loop_
_entity.id
_entity.type
_entity.pdbx_description
1 polymer ?
#
loop_
_entity_poly.entity_id
_entity_poly.type
_entity_poly.pdbx_seq_one_letter_code
_entity_poly.pdbx_strand_id
1 'polypeptide(L)'
;MREYLNGLDANRPKPGRRRSPEAINARLAEIETELVGASSWESVQLIQEKSDLHADLESRKTTVNLSSLEREFAKFAKAFSERKGIHYSTWRAVGIDSAVLKQAGISR
;
A
#
# COMPACT_ATOMS: atom_id res chain seq x y z
N MET A 1 -2.39 -6.18 15.60
CA MET A 1 -3.66 -6.72 15.04
C MET A 1 -4.68 -5.62 14.73
N ARG A 2 -5.02 -4.72 15.68
CA ARG A 2 -6.00 -3.63 15.45
C ARG A 2 -5.56 -2.65 14.35
N GLU A 3 -4.27 -2.33 14.29
CA GLU A 3 -3.71 -1.43 13.28
C GLU A 3 -3.77 -1.99 11.85
N TYR A 4 -3.61 -3.31 11.69
CA TYR A 4 -3.78 -3.97 10.39
C TYR A 4 -5.23 -3.86 9.88
N LEU A 5 -6.22 -4.10 10.75
CA LEU A 5 -7.63 -3.98 10.37
C LEU A 5 -8.00 -2.55 10.00
N ASN A 6 -7.48 -1.56 10.73
CA ASN A 6 -7.69 -0.15 10.39
C ASN A 6 -7.02 0.25 9.06
N GLY A 7 -5.83 -0.30 8.77
CA GLY A 7 -5.12 -0.02 7.51
C GLY A 7 -5.76 -0.67 6.28
N LEU A 8 -6.49 -1.78 6.46
CA LEU A 8 -7.15 -2.51 5.37
C LEU A 8 -8.29 -1.70 4.74
N ASP A 9 -9.14 -1.05 5.55
CA ASP A 9 -10.26 -0.24 5.05
C ASP A 9 -9.79 0.97 4.24
N ALA A 10 -8.63 1.54 4.59
CA ALA A 10 -8.08 2.72 3.93
C ALA A 10 -7.43 2.43 2.56
N ASN A 11 -7.15 1.16 2.23
CA ASN A 11 -6.13 0.85 1.21
C ASN A 11 -6.55 -0.22 0.19
N ARG A 12 -7.85 -0.39 -0.08
CA ARG A 12 -8.35 -1.30 -1.13
C ARG A 12 -7.71 -0.98 -2.50
N PRO A 13 -7.02 -1.94 -3.15
CA PRO A 13 -6.25 -1.65 -4.36
C PRO A 13 -7.11 -1.51 -5.62
N LYS A 14 -6.74 -0.56 -6.51
CA LYS A 14 -7.14 -0.53 -7.93
C LYS A 14 -6.03 -1.16 -8.80
N PRO A 15 -6.35 -2.04 -9.77
CA PRO A 15 -5.35 -2.72 -10.59
C PRO A 15 -4.82 -1.82 -11.71
N GLY A 16 -3.48 -1.80 -11.87
CA GLY A 16 -2.77 -1.14 -12.98
C GLY A 16 -1.26 -1.30 -12.83
N ARG A 17 -0.54 -1.48 -13.95
CA ARG A 17 0.93 -1.66 -13.98
C ARG A 17 1.61 -0.36 -13.56
N ARG A 18 2.05 -0.31 -12.30
CA ARG A 18 2.73 0.83 -11.65
C ARG A 18 4.20 0.94 -12.13
N ARG A 19 4.72 2.16 -12.34
CA ARG A 19 6.16 2.44 -12.65
C ARG A 19 7.09 1.87 -11.55
N SER A 20 8.40 1.65 -11.74
CA SER A 20 9.27 1.28 -10.60
C SER A 20 9.59 2.51 -9.73
N PRO A 21 9.82 2.37 -8.41
CA PRO A 21 10.18 3.51 -7.54
C PRO A 21 11.48 4.21 -7.97
N GLU A 22 12.47 3.47 -8.48
CA GLU A 22 13.70 4.08 -8.98
C GLU A 22 13.41 4.97 -10.20
N ALA A 23 12.54 4.54 -11.11
CA ALA A 23 12.15 5.33 -12.28
C ALA A 23 11.38 6.60 -11.89
N ILE A 24 10.59 6.55 -10.83
CA ILE A 24 9.88 7.73 -10.30
C ILE A 24 10.87 8.74 -9.72
N ASN A 25 11.81 8.28 -8.90
CA ASN A 25 12.85 9.15 -8.33
C ASN A 25 13.74 9.76 -9.41
N ALA A 26 14.10 9.00 -10.45
CA ALA A 26 14.85 9.51 -11.59
C ALA A 26 14.08 10.62 -12.33
N ARG A 27 12.78 10.42 -12.58
CA ARG A 27 11.93 11.44 -13.22
C ARG A 27 11.76 12.69 -12.35
N LEU A 28 11.66 12.55 -11.03
CA LEU A 28 11.61 13.69 -10.11
C LEU A 28 12.88 14.56 -10.18
N ALA A 29 14.05 13.94 -10.26
CA ALA A 29 15.33 14.66 -10.41
C ALA A 29 15.43 15.39 -11.77
N GLU A 30 14.91 14.77 -12.83
CA GLU A 30 14.85 15.38 -14.16
C GLU A 30 13.92 16.61 -14.18
N ILE A 31 12.72 16.49 -13.59
CA ILE A 31 11.76 17.59 -13.44
C ILE A 31 12.37 18.79 -12.69
N GLU A 32 13.16 18.56 -11.64
CA GLU A 32 13.84 19.64 -10.90
C GLU A 32 14.84 20.40 -11.77
N THR A 33 15.46 19.72 -12.73
CA THR A 33 16.39 20.34 -13.68
C THR A 33 15.63 21.11 -14.77
N GLU A 34 14.55 20.53 -15.31
CA GLU A 34 13.70 21.15 -16.35
C GLU A 34 13.01 22.43 -15.83
N LEU A 35 12.63 22.47 -14.55
CA LEU A 35 11.98 23.63 -13.93
C LEU A 35 12.82 24.92 -13.94
N VAL A 36 14.15 24.83 -14.01
CA VAL A 36 15.04 26.02 -13.96
C VAL A 36 14.91 26.89 -15.22
N GLY A 37 14.62 26.26 -16.38
CA GLY A 37 14.48 26.94 -17.67
C GLY A 37 13.06 26.96 -18.22
N ALA A 38 12.09 26.41 -17.48
CA ALA A 38 10.73 26.22 -17.95
C ALA A 38 9.98 27.55 -18.11
N SER A 39 9.20 27.67 -19.18
CA SER A 39 8.23 28.76 -19.32
C SER A 39 7.12 28.67 -18.27
N SER A 40 6.31 29.73 -18.13
CA SER A 40 5.21 29.76 -17.14
C SER A 40 4.19 28.64 -17.34
N TRP A 41 3.98 28.16 -18.57
CA TRP A 41 3.09 27.03 -18.85
C TRP A 41 3.76 25.69 -18.54
N GLU A 42 4.99 25.48 -19.00
CA GLU A 42 5.74 24.23 -18.76
C GLU A 42 5.97 24.01 -17.26
N SER A 43 6.23 25.08 -16.51
CA SER A 43 6.37 25.03 -15.05
C SER A 43 5.13 24.44 -14.36
N VAL A 44 3.92 24.80 -14.83
CA VAL A 44 2.66 24.29 -14.26
C VAL A 44 2.52 22.79 -14.54
N GLN A 45 2.85 22.34 -15.76
CA GLN A 45 2.80 20.92 -16.11
C GLN A 45 3.80 20.08 -15.31
N LEU A 46 5.03 20.58 -15.15
CA LEU A 46 6.08 19.93 -14.39
C LEU A 46 5.76 19.84 -12.89
N ILE A 47 5.15 20.88 -12.31
CA ILE A 47 4.69 20.87 -10.92
C ILE A 47 3.55 19.85 -10.72
N GLN A 48 2.61 19.77 -11.67
CA GLN A 48 1.55 18.76 -11.62
C GLN A 48 2.14 17.34 -11.69
N GLU A 49 3.04 17.08 -12.64
CA GLU A 49 3.70 15.78 -12.76
C GLU A 49 4.48 15.42 -11.48
N LYS A 50 5.21 16.37 -10.89
CA LYS A 50 5.88 16.19 -9.60
C LYS A 50 4.91 15.78 -8.49
N SER A 51 3.75 16.42 -8.41
CA SER A 51 2.72 16.09 -7.41
C SER A 51 2.18 14.67 -7.60
N ASP A 52 1.87 14.27 -8.83
CA ASP A 52 1.35 12.94 -9.15
C ASP A 52 2.37 11.83 -8.84
N LEU A 53 3.66 12.08 -9.12
CA LEU A 53 4.76 11.17 -8.82
C LEU A 53 4.97 11.00 -7.30
N HIS A 54 4.86 12.08 -6.51
CA HIS A 54 4.88 12.00 -5.06
C HIS A 54 3.68 11.21 -4.51
N ALA A 55 2.48 11.42 -5.05
CA ALA A 55 1.29 10.67 -4.65
C ALA A 55 1.44 9.16 -4.93
N ASP A 56 2.07 8.78 -6.05
CA ASP A 56 2.37 7.38 -6.34
C ASP A 56 3.35 6.78 -5.32
N LEU A 57 4.41 7.50 -4.94
CA LEU A 57 5.35 7.07 -3.88
C LEU A 57 4.68 6.89 -2.53
N GLU A 58 3.84 7.83 -2.09
CA GLU A 58 3.13 7.73 -0.82
C GLU A 58 2.13 6.56 -0.83
N SER A 59 1.44 6.32 -1.95
CA SER A 59 0.55 5.15 -2.09
C SER A 59 1.30 3.81 -1.92
N ARG A 60 2.55 3.77 -2.40
CA ARG A 60 3.43 2.59 -2.28
C ARG A 60 3.94 2.41 -0.86
N LYS A 61 4.32 3.50 -0.19
CA LYS A 61 4.73 3.47 1.22
C LYS A 61 3.61 2.92 2.11
N THR A 62 2.36 3.33 1.87
CA THR A 62 1.18 2.79 2.55
C THR A 62 1.00 1.29 2.25
N THR A 63 1.23 0.86 1.01
CA THR A 63 1.18 -0.56 0.62
C THR A 63 2.27 -1.40 1.32
N VAL A 64 3.50 -0.89 1.42
CA VAL A 64 4.62 -1.56 2.13
C VAL A 64 4.36 -1.65 3.63
N ASN A 65 3.78 -0.59 4.23
CA ASN A 65 3.34 -0.61 5.62
C ASN A 65 2.27 -1.69 5.83
N LEU A 66 1.28 -1.80 4.93
CA LEU A 66 0.25 -2.82 5.01
C LEU A 66 0.86 -4.23 4.98
N SER A 67 1.81 -4.52 4.08
CA SER A 67 2.47 -5.83 4.03
C SER A 67 3.28 -6.16 5.30
N SER A 68 3.84 -5.14 5.97
CA SER A 68 4.49 -5.34 7.26
C SER A 68 3.49 -5.64 8.37
N LEU A 69 2.35 -4.93 8.38
CA LEU A 69 1.23 -5.18 9.28
C LEU A 69 0.59 -6.56 9.06
N GLU A 70 0.49 -7.04 7.81
CA GLU A 70 0.04 -8.40 7.47
C GLU A 70 0.92 -9.46 8.09
N ARG A 71 2.25 -9.30 8.00
CA ARG A 71 3.20 -10.24 8.61
C ARG A 71 3.06 -10.28 10.12
N GLU A 72 2.86 -9.14 10.76
CA GLU A 72 2.64 -9.07 12.20
C GLU A 72 1.29 -9.68 12.59
N PHE A 73 0.23 -9.38 11.84
CA PHE A 73 -1.08 -10.01 11.99
C PHE A 73 -0.97 -11.53 11.93
N ALA A 74 -0.29 -12.07 10.90
CA ALA A 74 -0.15 -13.51 10.69
C ALA A 74 0.52 -14.23 11.87
N LYS A 75 1.44 -13.57 12.58
CA LYS A 75 2.11 -14.16 13.77
C LYS A 75 1.14 -14.46 14.91
N PHE A 76 0.13 -13.62 15.13
CA PHE A 76 -0.76 -13.71 16.29
C PHE A 76 -2.16 -14.23 15.95
N ALA A 77 -2.56 -14.15 14.68
CA ALA A 77 -3.94 -14.38 14.27
C ALA A 77 -4.43 -15.80 14.59
N LYS A 78 -3.59 -16.84 14.45
CA LYS A 78 -3.99 -18.22 14.77
C LYS A 78 -4.30 -18.41 16.25
N ALA A 79 -3.37 -18.10 17.14
CA ALA A 79 -3.55 -18.25 18.58
C ALA A 79 -4.71 -17.40 19.12
N PHE A 80 -4.89 -16.19 18.56
CA PHE A 80 -6.05 -15.36 18.89
C PHE A 80 -7.37 -15.99 18.43
N SER A 81 -7.41 -16.54 17.22
CA SER A 81 -8.59 -17.20 16.67
C SER A 81 -8.99 -18.42 17.48
N GLU A 82 -8.03 -19.26 17.86
CA GLU A 82 -8.25 -20.44 18.70
C GLU A 82 -8.79 -20.04 20.08
N ARG A 83 -8.24 -18.98 20.70
CA ARG A 83 -8.71 -18.47 22.00
C ARG A 83 -10.11 -17.87 21.94
N LYS A 84 -10.49 -17.29 20.80
CA LYS A 84 -11.75 -16.55 20.64
C LYS A 84 -12.83 -17.31 19.85
N GLY A 85 -12.53 -18.51 19.36
CA GLY A 85 -13.44 -19.27 18.50
C GLY A 85 -13.75 -18.58 17.18
N ILE A 86 -12.77 -17.85 16.60
CA ILE A 86 -12.96 -17.13 15.34
C ILE A 86 -12.59 -18.05 14.18
N HIS A 87 -13.54 -18.24 13.25
CA HIS A 87 -13.36 -19.11 12.10
C HIS A 87 -12.86 -18.34 10.87
N TYR A 88 -12.33 -19.08 9.89
CA TYR A 88 -11.87 -18.52 8.60
C TYR A 88 -12.94 -17.66 7.91
N SER A 89 -14.20 -18.11 7.92
CA SER A 89 -15.34 -17.38 7.33
C SER A 89 -15.55 -16.01 7.99
N THR A 90 -15.36 -15.92 9.31
CA THR A 90 -15.46 -14.65 10.06
C THR A 90 -14.38 -13.66 9.61
N TRP A 91 -13.14 -14.13 9.44
CA TRP A 91 -12.05 -13.29 8.95
C TRP A 91 -12.25 -12.81 7.50
N ARG A 92 -12.81 -13.68 6.64
CA ARG A 92 -13.17 -13.31 5.27
C ARG A 92 -14.31 -12.31 5.22
N ALA A 93 -15.28 -12.41 6.13
CA ALA A 93 -16.41 -11.47 6.23
C ALA A 93 -15.95 -10.05 6.59
N VAL A 94 -14.90 -9.91 7.39
CA VAL A 94 -14.28 -8.60 7.71
C VAL A 94 -13.25 -8.14 6.67
N GLY A 95 -13.12 -8.86 5.55
CA GLY A 95 -12.32 -8.43 4.39
C GLY A 95 -10.86 -8.86 4.36
N ILE A 96 -10.39 -9.68 5.31
CA ILE A 96 -8.99 -10.14 5.29
C ILE A 96 -8.76 -11.08 4.11
N ASP A 97 -7.69 -10.86 3.35
CA ASP A 97 -7.33 -11.71 2.22
C ASP A 97 -7.05 -13.16 2.66
N SER A 98 -7.50 -14.10 1.84
CA SER A 98 -7.18 -15.52 1.97
C SER A 98 -5.67 -15.82 2.04
N ALA A 99 -4.84 -15.05 1.35
CA ALA A 99 -3.38 -15.18 1.37
C ALA A 99 -2.82 -14.87 2.76
N VAL A 100 -3.32 -13.82 3.40
CA VAL A 100 -2.92 -13.41 4.76
C VAL A 100 -3.38 -14.44 5.79
N LEU A 101 -4.59 -15.00 5.65
CA LEU A 101 -5.08 -16.07 6.53
C LEU A 101 -4.29 -17.37 6.37
N LYS A 102 -3.92 -17.72 5.13
CA LYS A 102 -3.05 -18.85 4.85
C LYS A 102 -1.67 -18.66 5.49
N GLN A 103 -1.09 -17.46 5.39
CA GLN A 103 0.17 -17.12 6.05
C GLN A 103 0.06 -17.19 7.58
N ALA A 104 -1.11 -16.86 8.13
CA ALA A 104 -1.40 -17.03 9.55
C ALA A 104 -1.61 -18.49 9.97
N GLY A 105 -1.66 -19.45 9.04
CA GLY A 105 -1.98 -20.85 9.32
C GLY A 105 -3.45 -21.08 9.67
N ILE A 106 -4.34 -20.15 9.31
CA ILE A 106 -5.79 -20.27 9.48
C ILE A 106 -6.35 -20.86 8.18
N SER A 107 -6.79 -22.11 8.26
CA SER A 107 -7.35 -22.85 7.13
C SER A 107 -8.87 -22.71 7.09
N ARG A 108 -9.44 -22.91 5.90
CA ARG A 108 -10.89 -23.00 5.67
C ARG A 108 -11.52 -24.14 6.45
#